data_AF-A0A5C8B8Y3-F1
#
_entry.id   AF-A0A5C8B8Y3-F1
#
_cell.length_a   1.000
_cell.length_b   1.000
_cell.length_c   1.000
_cell.angle_alpha   90.00
_cell.angle_beta   90.00
_cell.angle_gamma   90.00
#
_symmetry.space_group_name_H-M   'P 1'
#
loop_
_entity.id
_entity.type
_entity.pdbx_description
1 polymer ?
#
loop_
_entity_poly.entity_id
_entity_poly.type
_entity_poly.pdbx_seq_one_letter_code
_entity_poly.pdbx_strand_id
1 'polypeptide(L)'
;AFLFPVVTEQQVEFAQAVLKEILESRDILKVGFGLGDDNQRLLSKLGVKVQKVLDLSRALSTDKKRQMGAKGAVEKYFGQQLQKSKRISTSNWSTSPLHAKQIKYAADDAQSALLVYLASLQVDGNLKTTL
;
A
#
# COMPACT_ATOMS: atom_id res chain seq x y z
N ALA A 1 -9.28 8.71 -4.97
CA ALA A 1 -8.11 7.82 -4.99
C ALA A 1 -7.47 7.89 -6.37
N PHE A 2 -6.13 7.90 -6.44
CA PHE A 2 -5.40 7.85 -7.70
C PHE A 2 -5.08 6.39 -8.02
N LEU A 3 -5.43 5.95 -9.23
CA LEU A 3 -5.14 4.60 -9.72
C LEU A 3 -4.37 4.71 -11.01
N PHE A 4 -3.28 3.95 -11.12
CA PHE A 4 -2.39 3.91 -12.27
C PHE A 4 -2.38 2.49 -12.84
N PRO A 5 -3.31 2.15 -13.77
CA PRO A 5 -3.28 0.86 -14.45
C PRO A 5 -1.96 0.70 -15.20
N VAL A 6 -1.38 -0.51 -15.18
CA VAL A 6 -0.10 -0.86 -15.84
C VAL A 6 -0.26 -2.16 -16.64
N VAL A 7 -1.35 -2.25 -17.42
CA VAL A 7 -1.73 -3.46 -18.16
C VAL A 7 -1.12 -3.48 -19.55
N THR A 8 -1.04 -2.32 -20.21
CA THR A 8 -0.43 -2.16 -21.54
C THR A 8 0.94 -1.51 -21.44
N GLU A 9 1.77 -1.66 -22.48
CA GLU A 9 3.08 -1.00 -22.55
C GLU A 9 2.97 0.52 -22.47
N GLN A 10 2.00 1.11 -23.17
CA GLN A 10 1.73 2.56 -23.11
C GLN A 10 1.38 3.02 -21.69
N GLN A 11 0.60 2.22 -20.95
CA GLN A 11 0.26 2.49 -19.56
C GLN A 11 1.48 2.37 -18.64
N VAL A 12 2.34 1.38 -18.88
CA VAL A 12 3.60 1.22 -18.16
C VAL A 12 4.51 2.42 -18.39
N GLU A 13 4.69 2.86 -19.63
CA GLU A 13 5.53 4.01 -19.98
C GLU A 13 5.02 5.29 -19.30
N PHE A 14 3.71 5.56 -19.37
CA PHE A 14 3.09 6.69 -18.69
C PHE A 14 3.25 6.61 -17.17
N ALA A 15 2.95 5.45 -16.58
CA ALA A 15 3.07 5.25 -15.14
C ALA A 15 4.53 5.38 -14.69
N GLN A 16 5.50 4.87 -15.47
CA GLN A 16 6.91 4.99 -15.16
C GLN A 16 7.37 6.46 -15.20
N ALA A 17 6.95 7.23 -16.22
CA ALA A 17 7.31 8.64 -16.33
C ALA A 17 6.82 9.47 -15.12
N VAL A 18 5.62 9.19 -14.60
CA VAL A 18 5.03 9.97 -13.50
C VAL A 18 5.38 9.39 -12.12
N LEU A 19 5.31 8.07 -11.95
CA LEU A 19 5.46 7.43 -10.65
C LEU A 19 6.91 7.29 -10.23
N LYS A 20 7.87 7.20 -11.16
CA LYS A 20 9.28 6.99 -10.80
C LYS A 20 9.79 8.09 -9.89
N GLU A 21 9.56 9.36 -10.21
CA GLU A 21 10.00 10.49 -9.39
C GLU A 21 9.40 10.43 -7.97
N ILE A 22 8.08 10.21 -7.88
CA ILE A 22 7.36 10.16 -6.59
C ILE A 22 7.81 8.95 -5.76
N LEU A 23 7.90 7.77 -6.39
CA LEU A 23 8.21 6.52 -5.71
C LEU A 23 9.68 6.43 -5.31
N GLU A 24 10.60 7.02 -6.07
CA GLU A 24 12.04 7.05 -5.76
C GLU A 24 12.45 8.24 -4.88
N SER A 25 11.58 9.24 -4.68
CA SER A 25 11.86 10.36 -3.77
C SER A 25 12.08 9.88 -2.32
N ARG A 26 13.13 10.38 -1.67
CA ARG A 26 13.39 10.19 -0.23
C ARG A 26 12.69 11.24 0.64
N ASP A 27 11.99 12.19 0.04
CA ASP A 27 11.24 13.19 0.81
C ASP A 27 9.85 12.66 1.14
N ILE A 28 9.29 11.84 0.25
CA ILE A 28 7.95 11.26 0.38
C ILE A 28 8.04 9.88 1.04
N LEU A 29 7.39 9.72 2.20
CA LEU A 29 7.23 8.42 2.87
C LEU A 29 6.07 7.64 2.24
N LYS A 30 6.33 6.37 1.87
CA LYS A 30 5.33 5.43 1.37
C LYS A 30 4.96 4.46 2.48
N VAL A 31 3.69 4.44 2.85
CA VAL A 31 3.17 3.59 3.92
C VAL A 31 2.21 2.54 3.34
N GLY A 32 2.23 1.34 3.88
CA GLY A 32 1.40 0.24 3.40
C GLY A 32 1.58 -1.03 4.24
N PHE A 33 0.92 -2.12 3.84
CA PHE A 33 1.01 -3.41 4.51
C PHE A 33 1.54 -4.48 3.55
N GLY A 34 2.58 -5.20 3.96
CA GLY A 34 3.11 -6.34 3.20
C GLY A 34 3.88 -5.92 1.95
N LEU A 35 4.59 -4.79 2.01
CA LEU A 35 5.22 -4.13 0.85
C LEU A 35 6.50 -4.83 0.34
N GLY A 36 6.95 -5.90 0.98
CA GLY A 36 8.17 -6.61 0.62
C GLY A 36 8.16 -7.11 -0.83
N ASP A 37 7.08 -7.80 -1.22
CA ASP A 37 6.93 -8.36 -2.57
C ASP A 37 6.59 -7.26 -3.60
N ASP A 38 5.87 -6.22 -3.18
CA ASP A 38 5.48 -5.11 -4.03
C ASP A 38 6.70 -4.33 -4.54
N ASN A 39 7.68 -4.09 -3.67
CA ASN A 39 8.93 -3.42 -4.05
C ASN A 39 9.69 -4.20 -5.13
N GLN A 40 9.73 -5.53 -5.03
CA GLN A 40 10.38 -6.38 -6.05
C GLN A 40 9.61 -6.35 -7.37
N ARG A 41 8.28 -6.35 -7.33
CA ARG A 41 7.45 -6.22 -8.54
C ARG A 41 7.58 -4.86 -9.21
N LEU A 42 7.62 -3.77 -8.44
CA LEU A 42 7.81 -2.42 -8.98
C LEU A 42 9.17 -2.27 -9.66
N LEU A 43 10.22 -2.84 -9.06
CA LEU A 43 11.55 -2.84 -9.68
C LEU A 43 11.57 -3.66 -10.98
N SER A 44 11.07 -4.89 -10.95
CA SER A 44 11.11 -5.79 -12.10
C SER A 44 10.19 -5.38 -13.25
N LYS A 45 9.03 -4.79 -12.97
CA LYS A 45 8.04 -4.41 -13.99
C LYS A 45 8.17 -2.98 -14.48
N LEU A 46 8.54 -2.03 -13.62
CA LEU A 46 8.54 -0.61 -13.93
C LEU A 46 9.93 0.02 -13.84
N GLY A 47 10.97 -0.74 -13.45
CA GLY A 47 12.30 -0.17 -13.22
C GLY A 47 12.33 0.88 -12.11
N VAL A 48 11.39 0.82 -11.17
CA VAL A 48 11.23 1.79 -10.07
C VAL A 48 11.80 1.19 -8.79
N LYS A 49 12.84 1.84 -8.24
CA LYS A 49 13.43 1.47 -6.95
C LYS A 49 12.84 2.32 -5.84
N VAL A 50 11.68 1.91 -5.34
CA VAL A 50 10.95 2.64 -4.29
C VAL A 50 11.86 2.98 -3.11
N GLN A 51 11.84 4.26 -2.70
CA GLN A 51 12.60 4.77 -1.56
C GLN A 51 11.66 5.19 -0.43
N LYS A 52 12.19 5.17 0.81
CA LYS A 52 11.51 5.61 2.03
C LYS A 52 10.15 4.93 2.19
N VAL A 53 10.19 3.62 2.43
CA VAL A 53 9.03 2.75 2.57
C VAL A 53 8.91 2.31 4.02
N LEU A 54 7.72 2.47 4.61
CA LEU A 54 7.35 1.91 5.91
C LEU A 54 6.30 0.81 5.70
N ASP A 55 6.72 -0.44 5.93
CA ASP A 55 5.80 -1.56 5.99
C ASP A 55 5.20 -1.65 7.40
N LEU A 56 3.94 -1.21 7.52
CA LEU A 56 3.17 -1.22 8.76
C LEU A 56 2.96 -2.63 9.30
N SER A 57 3.01 -3.65 8.44
CA SER A 57 2.86 -5.04 8.86
C SER A 57 4.00 -5.49 9.78
N ARG A 58 5.20 -4.94 9.55
CA ARG A 58 6.39 -5.19 10.35
C ARG A 58 6.53 -4.15 11.46
N ALA A 59 6.31 -2.87 11.15
CA ALA A 59 6.54 -1.77 12.07
C ALA A 59 5.62 -1.80 13.30
N LEU A 60 4.38 -2.26 13.11
CA LEU A 60 3.39 -2.33 14.18
C LEU A 60 3.29 -3.72 14.84
N SER A 61 4.07 -4.69 14.36
CA SER A 61 4.05 -6.04 14.91
C SER A 61 4.71 -6.09 16.28
N THR A 62 4.11 -6.85 17.20
CA THR A 62 4.65 -7.14 18.54
C THR A 62 5.49 -8.42 18.59
N ASP A 63 5.54 -9.19 17.50
CA ASP A 63 6.30 -10.44 17.40
C ASP A 63 6.97 -10.54 16.03
N LYS A 64 8.29 -10.68 16.01
CA LYS A 64 9.08 -10.83 14.77
C LYS A 64 8.59 -11.95 13.85
N LYS A 65 7.88 -12.96 14.38
CA LYS A 65 7.31 -14.09 13.62
C LYS A 65 5.90 -13.83 13.10
N ARG A 66 5.19 -12.80 13.57
CA ARG A 66 3.79 -12.53 13.22
C ARG A 66 3.60 -11.09 12.77
N GLN A 67 3.48 -10.88 11.47
CA GLN A 67 3.18 -9.56 10.93
C GLN A 67 1.74 -9.14 11.25
N MET A 68 1.51 -7.85 11.51
CA MET A 68 0.17 -7.33 11.70
C MET A 68 -0.48 -6.99 10.36
N GLY A 69 -1.54 -7.70 10.00
CA GLY A 69 -2.30 -7.39 8.79
C GLY A 69 -3.15 -6.12 8.92
N ALA A 70 -3.51 -5.53 7.78
CA ALA A 70 -4.34 -4.32 7.72
C ALA A 70 -5.67 -4.45 8.50
N LYS A 71 -6.32 -5.63 8.46
CA LYS A 71 -7.56 -5.87 9.21
C LYS A 71 -7.36 -5.74 10.72
N GLY A 72 -6.34 -6.42 11.25
CA GLY A 72 -6.03 -6.39 12.69
C GLY A 72 -5.56 -5.01 13.14
N ALA A 73 -4.83 -4.29 12.29
CA ALA A 73 -4.46 -2.91 12.60
C ALA A 73 -5.68 -1.97 12.66
N VAL A 74 -6.59 -2.06 11.68
CA VAL A 74 -7.81 -1.23 11.71
C VAL A 74 -8.67 -1.54 12.93
N GLU A 75 -8.78 -2.81 13.30
CA GLU A 75 -9.49 -3.21 14.53
C GLU A 75 -8.80 -2.66 15.79
N LYS A 76 -7.47 -2.78 15.88
CA LYS A 76 -6.69 -2.26 17.01
C LYS A 76 -6.84 -0.75 17.20
N TYR A 77 -6.71 0.03 16.14
CA TYR A 77 -6.64 1.50 16.25
C TYR A 77 -8.01 2.19 16.18
N PHE A 78 -9.02 1.55 15.57
CA PHE A 78 -10.32 2.18 15.35
C PHE A 78 -11.51 1.40 15.93
N GLY A 79 -11.30 0.17 16.43
CA GLY A 79 -12.40 -0.71 16.86
C GLY A 79 -13.34 -1.10 15.71
N GLN A 80 -12.88 -0.97 14.46
CA GLN A 80 -13.66 -1.22 13.25
C GLN A 80 -13.13 -2.43 12.49
N GLN A 81 -13.99 -3.07 11.69
CA GLN A 81 -13.57 -4.17 10.83
C GLN A 81 -13.36 -3.71 9.39
N LEU A 82 -12.15 -3.89 8.87
CA LEU A 82 -11.86 -3.69 7.47
C LEU A 82 -12.38 -4.88 6.63
N GLN A 83 -13.49 -4.66 5.93
CA GLN A 83 -14.11 -5.67 5.08
C GLN A 83 -13.38 -5.79 3.73
N LYS A 84 -12.44 -6.74 3.65
CA LYS A 84 -11.79 -7.10 2.38
C LYS A 84 -12.48 -8.30 1.73
N SER A 85 -13.10 -8.09 0.57
CA SER A 85 -13.69 -9.18 -0.22
C SER A 85 -12.62 -9.96 -0.97
N LYS A 86 -12.48 -11.26 -0.66
CA LYS A 86 -11.56 -12.17 -1.37
C LYS A 86 -11.88 -12.24 -2.87
N ARG A 87 -13.17 -12.22 -3.21
CA ARG A 87 -13.64 -12.21 -4.61
C ARG A 87 -13.12 -11.00 -5.38
N ILE A 88 -13.06 -9.83 -4.76
CA ILE A 88 -12.52 -8.61 -5.41
C ILE A 88 -11.00 -8.67 -5.44
N SER A 89 -10.33 -9.08 -4.36
CA SER A 89 -8.87 -9.14 -4.32
C SER A 89 -8.29 -10.07 -5.38
N THR A 90 -8.97 -11.17 -5.71
CA THR A 90 -8.56 -12.13 -6.74
C THR A 90 -9.33 -11.96 -8.06
N SER A 91 -9.99 -10.81 -8.27
CA SER A 91 -10.67 -10.52 -9.54
C SER A 91 -9.65 -10.22 -10.65
N ASN A 92 -10.11 -10.15 -11.90
CA ASN A 92 -9.26 -9.73 -13.00
C ASN A 92 -8.96 -8.21 -12.89
N TRP A 93 -7.81 -7.87 -12.33
CA TRP A 93 -7.33 -6.49 -12.19
C TRP A 93 -6.78 -5.87 -13.49
N SER A 94 -6.69 -6.67 -14.55
CA SER A 94 -6.26 -6.20 -15.87
C SER A 94 -7.42 -5.72 -16.74
N THR A 95 -8.67 -5.76 -16.25
CA THR A 95 -9.83 -5.26 -17.02
C THR A 95 -9.79 -3.75 -17.14
N SER A 96 -10.08 -3.24 -18.35
CA SER A 96 -10.27 -1.82 -18.62
C SER A 96 -11.66 -1.58 -19.19
N PRO A 97 -12.50 -0.73 -18.57
CA PRO A 97 -12.26 -0.01 -17.31
C PRO A 97 -12.33 -0.92 -16.08
N LEU A 98 -11.77 -0.48 -14.95
CA LEU A 98 -11.96 -1.14 -13.66
C LEU A 98 -13.41 -0.96 -13.18
N HIS A 99 -13.96 -1.98 -12.52
CA HIS A 99 -15.28 -1.88 -11.92
C HIS A 99 -15.25 -0.99 -10.67
N ALA A 100 -16.36 -0.33 -10.36
CA ALA A 100 -16.50 0.51 -9.15
C ALA A 100 -16.09 -0.21 -7.86
N LYS A 101 -16.37 -1.51 -7.75
CA LYS A 101 -15.96 -2.34 -6.60
C LYS A 101 -14.44 -2.54 -6.51
N GLN A 102 -13.75 -2.67 -7.64
CA GLN A 102 -12.29 -2.76 -7.69
C GLN A 102 -11.65 -1.41 -7.31
N ILE A 103 -12.18 -0.31 -7.85
CA ILE A 103 -11.74 1.05 -7.51
C ILE A 103 -11.90 1.31 -6.02
N LYS A 104 -13.08 1.00 -5.45
CA LYS A 104 -13.33 1.16 -4.02
C LYS A 104 -12.38 0.30 -3.18
N TYR A 105 -12.20 -0.97 -3.55
CA TYR A 105 -11.30 -1.86 -2.83
C TYR A 105 -9.87 -1.32 -2.79
N ALA A 106 -9.32 -0.89 -3.94
CA ALA A 106 -7.97 -0.33 -4.01
C ALA A 106 -7.85 0.99 -3.22
N ALA A 107 -8.89 1.83 -3.27
CA ALA A 107 -8.94 3.07 -2.50
C ALA A 107 -8.97 2.82 -0.99
N ASP A 108 -9.81 1.88 -0.52
CA ASP A 108 -9.91 1.52 0.89
C ASP A 108 -8.59 0.93 1.41
N ASP A 109 -7.89 0.12 0.61
CA ASP A 109 -6.60 -0.47 0.97
C ASP A 109 -5.52 0.60 1.17
N ALA A 110 -5.42 1.58 0.26
CA ALA A 110 -4.49 2.69 0.40
C ALA A 110 -4.85 3.63 1.56
N GLN A 111 -6.14 3.97 1.69
CA GLN A 111 -6.64 4.88 2.73
C GLN A 111 -6.47 4.29 4.13
N SER A 112 -6.78 3.00 4.31
CA SER A 112 -6.64 2.33 5.61
C SER A 112 -5.19 2.32 6.10
N ALA A 113 -4.22 2.10 5.21
CA ALA A 113 -2.80 2.19 5.56
C ALA A 113 -2.42 3.59 6.06
N LEU A 114 -2.84 4.64 5.35
CA LEU A 114 -2.58 6.02 5.76
C LEU A 114 -3.21 6.34 7.13
N LEU A 115 -4.49 5.98 7.32
CA LEU A 115 -5.18 6.25 8.58
C LEU A 115 -4.54 5.50 9.76
N VAL A 116 -4.18 4.23 9.60
CA VAL A 116 -3.46 3.47 10.64
C VAL A 116 -2.12 4.13 10.95
N TYR A 117 -1.35 4.54 9.94
CA TYR A 117 -0.08 5.24 10.15
C TYR A 117 -0.28 6.52 10.99
N LEU A 118 -1.27 7.35 10.63
CA LEU A 118 -1.56 8.58 11.37
C LEU A 118 -2.02 8.31 12.81
N ALA A 119 -2.90 7.33 13.02
CA ALA A 119 -3.37 6.96 14.36
C ALA A 119 -2.23 6.42 15.24
N SER A 120 -1.37 5.57 14.67
CA SER A 120 -0.23 5.01 15.40
C SER A 120 0.82 6.06 15.75
N LEU A 121 0.99 7.14 14.98
CA LEU A 121 1.81 8.28 15.40
C LEU A 121 1.27 9.00 16.65
N GLN A 122 -0.06 9.03 16.83
CA GLN A 122 -0.69 9.68 17.99
C GLN A 122 -0.64 8.78 19.23
N VAL A 123 -0.76 7.47 19.05
CA VAL A 123 -0.85 6.49 20.15
C VAL A 123 0.52 5.97 20.57
N ASP A 124 1.37 5.60 19.60
CA ASP A 124 2.62 4.89 19.87
C ASP A 124 3.84 5.84 19.88
N GLY A 125 3.65 7.13 19.53
CA GLY A 125 4.63 8.22 19.65
C GLY A 125 5.95 8.10 18.86
N ASN A 126 6.29 6.94 18.28
CA ASN A 126 7.68 6.65 17.90
C ASN A 126 7.89 5.82 16.61
N LEU A 127 6.93 5.75 15.69
CA LEU A 127 7.18 5.09 14.39
C LEU A 127 8.18 5.83 13.48
N LYS A 128 8.58 7.06 13.86
CA LYS A 128 9.53 7.88 13.11
C LYS A 128 10.98 7.39 13.21
N THR A 129 11.33 6.58 14.20
CA THR A 129 12.73 6.30 14.55
C THR A 129 13.35 5.12 13.78
N THR A 130 12.57 4.42 12.94
CA THR A 130 13.01 3.18 12.27
C THR A 130 13.08 3.29 10.74
N LEU A 131 13.07 4.50 10.18
CA LEU A 131 13.18 4.77 8.74
C LEU A 131 14.54 5.36 8.35
#